data_AF-A0A521UVH7-F1
#
_entry.id   AF-A0A521UVH7-F1
#
_cell.length_a   1.000
_cell.length_b   1.000
_cell.length_c   1.000
_cell.angle_alpha   90.00
_cell.angle_beta   90.00
_cell.angle_gamma   90.00
#
_symmetry.space_group_name_H-M   'P 1'
#
loop_
_entity.id
_entity.type
_entity.pdbx_description
1 polymer ?
#
loop_
_entity_poly.entity_id
_entity_poly.type
_entity_poly.pdbx_seq_one_letter_code
_entity_poly.pdbx_strand_id
1 'polypeptide(L)'
;MPLDLPSIDDNKDAHATPREQRSQLLWSGIGLLLLLFSLWFINGLLGRWKPYGLFTLVIAGTVPVMLALLGIVLVLLPLRQNSAVGTIIRAVMWPVGFLHLLIHVTAGLTAPVLTFWFVAAIPLGIWSALRQSGLAMQVSADGIGYVILVMASVAFTYWGDRLTSFTFWLSDSRRYPWVLPRLRCNFIRVYIYGMMVTAYLLANLEDFSQVALVPFDWWLGYKQVLLQVLVTYAAIERLIAAWQSTKDTKAR
;
A
#
# COMPACT_ATOMS: atom_id res chain seq x y z
N MET A 1 -14.25 -43.37 38.68
CA MET A 1 -12.79 -43.14 38.66
C MET A 1 -12.58 -41.65 38.84
N PRO A 2 -12.07 -41.19 40.00
CA PRO A 2 -11.68 -39.79 40.15
C PRO A 2 -10.45 -39.52 39.26
N LEU A 3 -10.52 -38.45 38.47
CA LEU A 3 -9.40 -37.93 37.69
C LEU A 3 -8.56 -37.08 38.62
N ASP A 4 -7.38 -37.58 39.00
CA ASP A 4 -6.34 -36.77 39.64
C ASP A 4 -5.94 -35.66 38.66
N LEU A 5 -6.42 -34.44 38.92
CA LEU A 5 -5.94 -33.25 38.24
C LEU A 5 -4.53 -32.97 38.77
N PRO A 6 -3.54 -32.77 37.88
CA PRO A 6 -2.19 -32.44 38.30
C PRO A 6 -2.23 -31.16 39.14
N SER A 7 -1.66 -31.23 40.34
CA SER A 7 -1.46 -30.06 41.20
C SER A 7 -0.69 -29.01 40.40
N ILE A 8 -1.34 -27.88 40.16
CA ILE A 8 -0.70 -26.69 39.62
C ILE A 8 0.28 -26.24 40.69
N ASP A 9 1.56 -26.60 40.53
CA ASP A 9 2.65 -26.07 41.33
C ASP A 9 2.71 -24.55 41.09
N ASP A 10 2.08 -23.79 41.98
CA ASP A 10 2.02 -22.33 42.03
C ASP A 10 3.36 -21.68 42.41
N ASN A 11 4.49 -22.39 42.28
CA ASN A 11 5.81 -21.90 42.68
C ASN A 11 6.81 -21.90 41.51
N LYS A 12 6.44 -21.19 40.45
CA LYS A 12 7.38 -20.78 39.38
C LYS A 12 7.68 -19.29 39.49
N ASP A 13 8.17 -18.88 40.65
CA ASP A 13 9.05 -17.70 40.73
C ASP A 13 10.43 -18.09 40.17
N ALA A 14 10.46 -18.38 38.87
CA ALA A 14 11.70 -18.55 38.14
C ALA A 14 12.39 -17.19 38.12
N HIS A 15 13.29 -16.95 39.08
CA HIS A 15 14.14 -15.78 39.11
C HIS A 15 14.83 -15.66 37.74
N ALA A 16 14.54 -14.56 37.04
CA ALA A 16 15.11 -14.27 35.73
C ALA A 16 16.64 -14.39 35.79
N THR A 17 17.23 -15.06 34.81
CA THR A 17 18.68 -15.25 34.80
C THR A 17 19.39 -13.89 34.70
N PRO A 18 20.62 -13.75 35.23
CA PRO A 18 21.37 -12.47 35.14
C PRO A 18 21.51 -11.93 33.71
N ARG A 19 21.48 -12.82 32.71
CA ARG A 19 21.49 -12.47 31.28
C ARG A 19 20.16 -11.85 30.82
N GLU A 20 19.03 -12.36 31.30
CA GLU A 20 17.70 -11.80 31.02
C GLU A 20 17.49 -10.45 31.70
N GLN A 21 17.98 -10.28 32.94
CA GLN A 21 17.94 -8.97 33.60
C GLN A 21 18.73 -7.90 32.83
N ARG A 22 19.92 -8.25 32.32
CA ARG A 22 20.73 -7.33 31.49
C ARG A 22 20.03 -6.98 30.17
N SER A 23 19.40 -7.94 29.51
CA SER A 23 18.67 -7.66 28.26
C SER A 23 17.44 -6.79 28.53
N GLN A 24 16.69 -7.02 29.61
CA GLN A 24 15.56 -6.19 30.01
C GLN A 24 15.96 -4.74 30.30
N LEU A 25 17.07 -4.53 31.00
CA LEU A 25 17.62 -3.19 31.26
C LEU A 25 18.01 -2.49 29.95
N LEU A 26 18.67 -3.20 29.03
CA LEU A 26 19.01 -2.67 27.70
C LEU A 26 17.78 -2.25 26.90
N TRP A 27 16.75 -3.11 26.83
CA TRP A 27 15.51 -2.80 26.12
C TRP A 27 14.77 -1.62 26.74
N SER A 28 14.74 -1.53 28.07
CA SER A 28 14.12 -0.41 28.79
C SER A 28 14.86 0.90 28.53
N GLY A 29 16.21 0.86 28.49
CA GLY A 29 17.05 2.01 28.14
C GLY A 29 16.80 2.49 26.72
N ILE A 30 16.72 1.57 25.74
CA ILE A 30 16.36 1.89 24.35
C ILE A 30 14.95 2.51 24.30
N GLY A 31 13.99 1.93 25.03
CA GLY A 31 12.62 2.44 25.09
C GLY A 31 12.54 3.86 25.62
N LEU A 32 13.27 4.16 26.70
CA LEU A 32 13.36 5.50 27.29
C LEU A 32 13.96 6.51 26.31
N LEU A 33 15.05 6.14 25.60
CA LEU A 33 15.66 6.99 24.59
C LEU A 33 14.69 7.31 23.44
N LEU A 34 13.93 6.32 22.95
CA LEU A 34 12.92 6.53 21.91
C LEU A 34 11.80 7.48 22.36
N LEU A 35 11.38 7.36 23.62
CA LEU A 35 10.33 8.19 24.20
C LEU A 35 10.80 9.64 24.34
N LEU A 36 12.01 9.85 24.86
CA LEU A 36 12.63 11.18 24.97
C LEU A 36 12.87 11.82 23.60
N PHE A 37 13.37 11.04 22.62
CA PHE A 37 13.56 11.52 21.25
C PHE A 37 12.23 11.94 20.61
N SER A 38 11.18 11.13 20.78
CA SER A 38 9.85 11.46 20.26
C SER A 38 9.30 12.75 20.87
N LEU A 39 9.40 12.90 22.19
CA LEU A 39 8.96 14.13 22.89
C LEU A 39 9.72 15.36 22.40
N TRP A 40 11.05 15.25 22.25
CA TRP A 40 11.88 16.33 21.70
C TRP A 40 11.45 16.70 20.27
N PHE A 41 11.17 15.70 19.42
CA PHE A 41 10.75 15.90 18.03
C PHE A 41 9.36 16.54 17.93
N ILE A 42 8.40 16.09 18.73
CA ILE A 42 7.04 16.68 18.82
C ILE A 42 7.13 18.13 19.28
N ASN A 43 7.95 18.41 20.29
CA ASN A 43 8.17 19.77 20.77
C ASN A 43 8.80 20.67 19.70
N GLY A 44 9.78 20.14 18.95
CA GLY A 44 10.39 20.84 17.82
C GLY A 44 9.41 21.12 16.68
N LEU A 45 8.50 20.19 16.42
CA LEU A 45 7.39 20.38 15.48
C LEU A 45 6.45 21.49 15.94
N LEU A 46 5.95 21.41 17.17
CA LEU A 46 5.04 22.41 17.78
C LEU A 46 5.65 23.81 17.78
N GLY A 47 6.95 23.94 18.09
CA GLY A 47 7.65 25.23 18.13
C GLY A 47 7.95 25.84 16.75
N ARG A 48 7.88 25.07 15.66
CA ARG A 48 8.18 25.52 14.29
C ARG A 48 6.99 25.35 13.34
N TRP A 49 5.76 25.45 13.86
CA TRP A 49 4.54 25.34 13.07
C TRP A 49 4.55 26.36 11.92
N LYS A 50 4.86 25.87 10.72
CA LYS A 50 4.52 26.49 9.45
C LYS A 50 3.39 25.67 8.84
N PRO A 51 2.52 26.27 8.02
CA PRO A 51 1.50 25.53 7.28
C PRO A 51 2.19 24.69 6.19
N TYR A 52 2.78 23.58 6.59
CA TYR A 52 3.18 22.52 5.66
C TYR A 52 1.90 21.84 5.15
N GLY A 53 1.96 21.32 3.92
CA GLY A 53 0.83 20.58 3.35
C GLY A 53 0.37 19.44 4.26
N LEU A 54 -0.92 19.11 4.20
CA LEU A 54 -1.60 18.15 5.07
C LEU A 54 -0.86 16.78 5.13
N PHE A 55 -0.23 16.38 4.03
CA PHE A 55 0.61 15.18 3.94
C PHE A 55 1.86 15.22 4.84
N THR A 56 2.60 16.34 4.82
CA THR A 56 3.79 16.51 5.68
C THR A 56 3.40 16.54 7.15
N LEU A 57 2.27 17.17 7.48
CA LEU A 57 1.72 17.21 8.83
C LEU A 57 1.39 15.80 9.34
N VAL A 58 0.73 14.98 8.51
CA VAL A 58 0.36 13.61 8.87
C VAL A 58 1.60 12.75 9.11
N ILE A 59 2.62 12.80 8.24
CA ILE A 59 3.86 12.03 8.41
C ILE A 59 4.65 12.52 9.63
N ALA A 60 4.82 13.83 9.77
CA ALA A 60 5.59 14.42 10.84
C ALA A 60 4.94 14.19 12.22
N GLY A 61 3.60 14.07 12.29
CA GLY A 61 2.88 13.71 13.51
C GLY A 61 2.89 12.21 13.80
N THR A 62 2.70 11.36 12.78
CA THR A 62 2.56 9.90 13.00
C THR A 62 3.85 9.22 13.40
N VAL A 63 4.98 9.58 12.80
CA VAL A 63 6.28 8.96 13.08
C VAL A 63 6.70 9.08 14.56
N PRO A 64 6.74 10.29 15.17
CA PRO A 64 7.15 10.41 16.56
C PRO A 64 6.15 9.76 17.52
N VAL A 65 4.84 9.86 17.27
CA VAL A 65 3.83 9.17 18.10
C VAL A 65 4.08 7.66 18.11
N MET A 66 4.40 7.06 16.97
CA MET A 66 4.73 5.64 16.89
C MET A 66 6.03 5.28 17.63
N LEU A 67 7.05 6.13 17.56
CA LEU A 67 8.28 5.95 18.34
C LEU A 67 8.05 6.06 19.85
N ALA A 68 7.18 6.97 20.30
CA ALA A 68 6.81 7.09 21.71
C ALA A 68 6.05 5.85 22.19
N LEU A 69 5.08 5.35 21.40
CA LEU A 69 4.33 4.14 21.74
C LEU A 69 5.25 2.91 21.82
N LEU A 70 6.18 2.76 20.87
CA LEU A 70 7.20 1.71 20.92
C LEU A 70 8.10 1.85 22.15
N GLY A 71 8.51 3.07 22.49
CA GLY A 71 9.28 3.38 23.69
C GLY A 71 8.57 2.96 24.98
N ILE A 72 7.27 3.28 25.09
CA ILE A 72 6.42 2.88 26.22
C ILE A 72 6.36 1.36 26.35
N VAL A 73 6.16 0.63 25.24
CA VAL A 73 6.13 -0.85 25.26
C VAL A 73 7.44 -1.43 25.76
N LEU A 74 8.58 -0.91 25.27
CA LEU A 74 9.90 -1.41 25.66
C LEU A 74 10.23 -1.14 27.13
N VAL A 75 9.81 0.01 27.68
CA VAL A 75 9.97 0.35 29.10
C VAL A 75 9.08 -0.54 30.00
N LEU A 76 7.88 -0.89 29.53
CA LEU A 76 6.92 -1.69 30.30
C LEU A 76 7.15 -3.20 30.17
N LEU A 77 7.92 -3.65 29.18
CA LEU A 77 8.17 -5.07 28.89
C LEU A 77 8.68 -5.88 30.10
N PRO A 78 9.61 -5.37 30.93
CA PRO A 78 10.08 -6.10 32.12
C PRO A 78 9.00 -6.26 33.18
N LEU A 79 8.00 -5.39 33.20
CA LEU A 79 6.89 -5.37 34.16
C LEU A 79 5.67 -6.21 33.71
N ARG A 80 5.81 -6.94 32.59
CA ARG A 80 4.71 -7.71 31.95
C ARG A 80 4.04 -8.75 32.85
N GLN A 81 4.71 -9.20 33.92
CA GLN A 81 4.12 -10.15 34.88
C GLN A 81 2.88 -9.59 35.59
N ASN A 82 2.74 -8.26 35.65
CA ASN A 82 1.53 -7.62 36.17
C ASN A 82 0.43 -7.61 35.10
N SER A 83 -0.75 -8.15 35.44
CA SER A 83 -1.91 -8.23 34.54
C SER A 83 -2.38 -6.87 34.02
N ALA A 84 -2.22 -5.79 34.81
CA ALA A 84 -2.51 -4.43 34.41
C ALA A 84 -1.53 -3.94 33.32
N VAL A 85 -0.23 -4.21 33.50
CA VAL A 85 0.81 -3.85 32.52
C VAL A 85 0.64 -4.62 31.22
N GLY A 86 0.27 -5.90 31.29
CA GLY A 86 -0.07 -6.70 30.11
C GLY A 86 -1.27 -6.14 29.32
N THR A 87 -2.19 -5.45 29.98
CA THR A 87 -3.33 -4.77 29.33
C THR A 87 -2.88 -3.48 28.66
N ILE A 88 -2.02 -2.69 29.32
CA ILE A 88 -1.42 -1.47 28.75
C ILE A 88 -0.58 -1.81 27.51
N ILE A 89 0.28 -2.83 27.59
CA ILE A 89 1.07 -3.29 26.44
C ILE A 89 0.15 -3.68 25.28
N ARG A 90 -0.94 -4.41 25.52
CA ARG A 90 -1.91 -4.76 24.47
C ARG A 90 -2.59 -3.52 23.87
N ALA A 91 -3.00 -2.57 24.70
CA ALA A 91 -3.61 -1.33 24.26
C ALA A 91 -2.66 -0.47 23.41
N VAL A 92 -1.37 -0.41 23.77
CA VAL A 92 -0.34 0.35 23.05
C VAL A 92 0.14 -0.37 21.77
N MET A 93 0.15 -1.71 21.79
CA MET A 93 0.46 -2.51 20.61
C MET A 93 -0.66 -2.50 19.57
N TRP A 94 -1.91 -2.22 19.96
CA TRP A 94 -3.04 -2.17 19.03
C TRP A 94 -2.87 -1.09 17.94
N PRO A 95 -2.52 0.17 18.24
CA PRO A 95 -2.19 1.19 17.23
C PRO A 95 -1.03 0.78 16.33
N VAL A 96 0.00 0.12 16.86
CA VAL A 96 1.17 -0.34 16.08
C VAL A 96 0.75 -1.46 15.13
N GLY A 97 -0.04 -2.43 15.61
CA GLY A 97 -0.61 -3.50 14.79
C GLY A 97 -1.57 -2.96 13.72
N PHE A 98 -2.38 -1.97 14.07
CA PHE A 98 -3.27 -1.28 13.14
C PHE A 98 -2.50 -0.49 12.08
N LEU A 99 -1.43 0.24 12.45
CA LEU A 99 -0.58 0.92 11.49
C LEU A 99 0.12 -0.07 10.57
N HIS A 100 0.62 -1.18 11.12
CA HIS A 100 1.23 -2.23 10.33
C HIS A 100 0.24 -2.82 9.31
N LEU A 101 -1.00 -3.09 9.75
CA LEU A 101 -2.09 -3.49 8.87
C LEU A 101 -2.37 -2.42 7.81
N LEU A 102 -2.43 -1.14 8.20
CA LEU A 102 -2.67 -0.03 7.29
C LEU A 102 -1.57 0.06 6.23
N ILE A 103 -0.30 -0.09 6.61
CA ILE A 103 0.84 -0.13 5.67
C ILE A 103 0.71 -1.30 4.70
N HIS A 104 0.27 -2.47 5.16
CA HIS A 104 0.07 -3.63 4.29
C HIS A 104 -1.11 -3.45 3.35
N VAL A 105 -2.20 -2.85 3.82
CA VAL A 105 -3.38 -2.53 3.01
C VAL A 105 -3.01 -1.47 1.98
N THR A 106 -2.32 -0.40 2.37
CA THR A 106 -1.89 0.64 1.44
C THR A 106 -0.88 0.10 0.45
N ALA A 107 0.09 -0.74 0.85
CA ALA A 107 1.01 -1.42 -0.06
C ALA A 107 0.28 -2.34 -1.04
N GLY A 108 -0.75 -3.06 -0.60
CA GLY A 108 -1.60 -3.89 -1.46
C GLY A 108 -2.43 -3.07 -2.47
N LEU A 109 -2.76 -1.81 -2.15
CA LEU A 109 -3.46 -0.88 -3.04
C LEU A 109 -2.50 -0.13 -3.97
N THR A 110 -1.33 0.27 -3.49
CA THR A 110 -0.36 1.05 -4.26
C THR A 110 0.48 0.18 -5.18
N ALA A 111 0.78 -1.07 -4.81
CA ALA A 111 1.58 -1.95 -5.65
C ALA A 111 0.96 -2.15 -7.04
N PRO A 112 -0.35 -2.45 -7.19
CA PRO A 112 -0.97 -2.51 -8.52
C PRO A 112 -0.86 -1.21 -9.32
N VAL A 113 -0.97 -0.06 -8.67
CA VAL A 113 -0.80 1.26 -9.32
C VAL A 113 0.62 1.42 -9.83
N LEU A 114 1.60 1.13 -8.99
CA LEU A 114 3.02 1.25 -9.33
C LEU A 114 3.39 0.27 -10.43
N THR A 115 2.90 -0.96 -10.37
CA THR A 115 3.13 -1.96 -11.42
C THR A 115 2.49 -1.52 -12.74
N PHE A 116 1.23 -1.04 -12.72
CA PHE A 116 0.57 -0.51 -13.91
C PHE A 116 1.35 0.67 -14.51
N TRP A 117 1.76 1.62 -13.66
CA TRP A 117 2.60 2.74 -14.08
C TRP A 117 3.92 2.27 -14.66
N PHE A 118 4.56 1.25 -14.11
CA PHE A 118 5.80 0.71 -14.66
C PHE A 118 5.59 0.11 -16.06
N VAL A 119 4.49 -0.64 -16.23
CA VAL A 119 4.10 -1.25 -17.53
C VAL A 119 3.76 -0.18 -18.57
N ALA A 120 3.14 0.94 -18.17
CA ALA A 120 2.78 2.03 -19.09
C ALA A 120 3.94 3.01 -19.33
N ALA A 121 4.72 3.35 -18.30
CA ALA A 121 5.77 4.36 -18.36
C ALA A 121 6.98 3.90 -19.17
N ILE A 122 7.34 2.61 -19.14
CA ILE A 122 8.48 2.12 -19.93
C ILE A 122 8.22 2.30 -21.43
N PRO A 123 7.11 1.81 -22.01
CA PRO A 123 6.81 2.05 -23.43
C PRO A 123 6.65 3.54 -23.76
N LEU A 124 6.04 4.34 -22.87
CA LEU A 124 5.92 5.79 -23.06
C LEU A 124 7.30 6.47 -23.08
N GLY A 125 8.22 6.06 -22.21
CA GLY A 125 9.59 6.56 -22.14
C GLY A 125 10.40 6.19 -23.39
N ILE A 126 10.30 4.94 -23.84
CA ILE A 126 10.91 4.47 -25.09
C ILE A 126 10.37 5.29 -26.26
N TRP A 127 9.05 5.49 -26.34
CA TRP A 127 8.43 6.30 -27.38
C TRP A 127 8.92 7.75 -27.36
N SER A 128 8.98 8.37 -26.18
CA SER A 128 9.50 9.72 -26.02
C SER A 128 10.95 9.83 -26.50
N ALA A 129 11.79 8.85 -26.19
CA ALA A 129 13.18 8.81 -26.64
C ALA A 129 13.30 8.65 -28.16
N LEU A 130 12.49 7.77 -28.77
CA LEU A 130 12.43 7.58 -30.23
C LEU A 130 11.94 8.83 -30.98
N ARG A 131 11.02 9.58 -30.37
CA ARG A 131 10.54 10.86 -30.92
C ARG A 131 11.63 11.92 -30.88
N GLN A 132 12.34 12.03 -29.74
CA GLN A 132 13.43 12.99 -29.57
C GLN A 132 14.63 12.70 -30.48
N SER A 133 14.89 11.43 -30.81
CA SER A 133 15.95 11.05 -31.75
C SER A 133 15.58 11.27 -33.22
N GLY A 134 14.35 11.72 -33.52
CA GLY A 134 13.88 11.93 -34.89
C GLY A 134 13.61 10.62 -35.66
N LEU A 135 13.67 9.46 -35.00
CA LEU A 135 13.40 8.17 -35.63
C LEU A 135 11.90 7.92 -35.86
N ALA A 136 11.03 8.71 -35.23
CA ALA A 136 9.59 8.54 -35.28
C ALA A 136 8.87 9.86 -35.67
N MET A 137 8.90 10.22 -36.96
CA MET A 137 8.45 11.55 -37.42
C MET A 137 6.97 11.67 -37.84
N GLN A 138 6.15 10.62 -37.77
CA GLN A 138 4.80 10.69 -38.38
C GLN A 138 3.63 10.16 -37.54
N VAL A 139 3.87 9.69 -36.32
CA VAL A 139 2.78 9.16 -35.48
C VAL A 139 2.37 10.16 -34.41
N SER A 140 1.07 10.40 -34.26
CA SER A 140 0.56 11.30 -33.22
C SER A 140 0.91 10.76 -31.83
N ALA A 141 1.36 11.66 -30.94
CA ALA A 141 1.71 11.29 -29.58
C ALA A 141 0.49 10.71 -28.82
N ASP A 142 -0.69 11.29 -29.06
CA ASP A 142 -1.94 10.85 -28.44
C ASP A 142 -2.35 9.45 -28.91
N GLY A 143 -2.17 9.14 -30.19
CA GLY A 143 -2.49 7.82 -30.75
C GLY A 143 -1.62 6.72 -30.16
N ILE A 144 -0.32 6.98 -29.97
CA ILE A 144 0.56 6.00 -29.33
C ILE A 144 0.33 5.91 -27.83
N GLY A 145 0.09 7.03 -27.16
CA GLY A 145 -0.30 7.03 -25.75
C GLY A 145 -1.55 6.19 -25.51
N TYR A 146 -2.56 6.37 -26.37
CA TYR A 146 -3.77 5.55 -26.38
C TYR A 146 -3.47 4.06 -26.54
N VAL A 147 -2.71 3.66 -27.58
CA VAL A 147 -2.39 2.24 -27.83
C VAL A 147 -1.62 1.64 -26.66
N ILE A 148 -0.61 2.34 -26.14
CA ILE A 148 0.19 1.87 -25.00
C ILE A 148 -0.71 1.67 -23.78
N LEU A 149 -1.58 2.62 -23.46
CA LEU A 149 -2.45 2.54 -22.29
C LEU A 149 -3.50 1.43 -22.42
N VAL A 150 -4.07 1.21 -23.62
CA VAL A 150 -4.97 0.07 -23.87
C VAL A 150 -4.21 -1.25 -23.68
N MET A 151 -3.04 -1.39 -24.31
CA MET A 151 -2.23 -2.61 -24.20
C MET A 151 -1.77 -2.86 -22.77
N ALA A 152 -1.35 -1.82 -22.04
CA ALA A 152 -0.98 -1.90 -20.64
C ALA A 152 -2.16 -2.33 -19.78
N SER A 153 -3.36 -1.80 -20.02
CA SER A 153 -4.59 -2.18 -19.28
C SER A 153 -4.94 -3.64 -19.51
N VAL A 154 -4.92 -4.11 -20.76
CA VAL A 154 -5.18 -5.50 -21.12
C VAL A 154 -4.12 -6.42 -20.50
N ALA A 155 -2.83 -6.12 -20.71
CA ALA A 155 -1.73 -6.90 -20.15
C ALA A 155 -1.80 -6.97 -18.63
N PHE A 156 -2.10 -5.85 -17.97
CA PHE A 156 -2.22 -5.79 -16.52
C PHE A 156 -3.46 -6.53 -16.00
N THR A 157 -4.54 -6.59 -16.78
CA THR A 157 -5.73 -7.38 -16.39
C THR A 157 -5.44 -8.88 -16.36
N TYR A 158 -4.73 -9.38 -17.37
CA TYR A 158 -4.48 -10.82 -17.52
C TYR A 158 -3.20 -11.32 -16.84
N TRP A 159 -2.20 -10.45 -16.69
CA TRP A 159 -0.89 -10.79 -16.12
C TRP A 159 -0.50 -9.95 -14.90
N GLY A 160 -1.37 -9.04 -14.44
CA GLY A 160 -1.07 -8.16 -13.32
C GLY A 160 -0.76 -8.92 -12.04
N ASP A 161 -1.36 -10.09 -11.82
CA ASP A 161 -1.09 -10.91 -10.63
C ASP A 161 0.36 -11.40 -10.62
N ARG A 162 0.85 -11.86 -11.77
CA ARG A 162 2.24 -12.28 -11.98
C ARG A 162 3.20 -11.10 -11.93
N LEU A 163 2.85 -9.98 -12.57
CA LEU A 163 3.66 -8.76 -12.60
C LEU A 163 3.79 -8.14 -11.21
N THR A 164 2.68 -8.03 -10.48
CA THR A 164 2.68 -7.50 -9.11
C THR A 164 3.40 -8.45 -8.16
N SER A 165 3.24 -9.77 -8.31
CA SER A 165 4.02 -10.76 -7.56
C SER A 165 5.51 -10.67 -7.85
N PHE A 166 5.90 -10.42 -9.11
CA PHE A 166 7.29 -10.20 -9.49
C PHE A 166 7.87 -8.93 -8.86
N THR A 167 7.12 -7.83 -8.83
CA THR A 167 7.54 -6.61 -8.11
C THR A 167 7.68 -6.82 -6.61
N PHE A 168 6.80 -7.62 -5.99
CA PHE A 168 6.94 -7.98 -4.58
C PHE A 168 8.10 -8.94 -4.33
N TRP A 169 8.40 -9.84 -5.27
CA TRP A 169 9.56 -10.73 -5.20
C TRP A 169 10.87 -9.94 -5.19
N LEU A 170 10.99 -8.91 -6.04
CA LEU A 170 12.13 -7.98 -6.03
C LEU A 170 12.29 -7.21 -4.71
N SER A 171 11.19 -7.00 -3.98
CA SER A 171 11.15 -6.22 -2.73
C SER A 171 11.25 -7.07 -1.44
N ASP A 172 11.53 -8.38 -1.54
CA ASP A 172 11.52 -9.37 -0.45
C ASP A 172 10.12 -9.95 -0.14
N SER A 173 9.75 -11.01 -0.88
CA SER A 173 8.44 -11.69 -0.80
C SER A 173 8.08 -12.24 0.58
N ARG A 174 9.06 -12.44 1.46
CA ARG A 174 8.86 -12.93 2.83
C ARG A 174 8.14 -11.93 3.73
N ARG A 175 8.13 -10.65 3.35
CA ARG A 175 7.50 -9.57 4.13
C ARG A 175 5.99 -9.48 3.96
N TYR A 176 5.40 -10.10 2.93
CA TYR A 176 3.98 -9.91 2.60
C TYR A 176 3.18 -11.20 2.32
N PRO A 177 3.26 -12.25 3.17
CA PRO A 177 2.64 -13.55 2.89
C PRO A 177 1.10 -13.52 2.83
N TRP A 178 0.45 -12.51 3.43
CA TRP A 178 -1.01 -12.37 3.47
C TRP A 178 -1.58 -11.51 2.35
N VAL A 179 -0.74 -10.68 1.71
CA VAL A 179 -1.17 -9.72 0.67
C VAL A 179 -1.15 -10.38 -0.70
N LEU A 180 -0.08 -11.15 -0.99
CA LEU A 180 0.09 -11.88 -2.25
C LEU A 180 -1.10 -12.80 -2.60
N PRO A 181 -1.66 -13.62 -1.69
CA PRO A 181 -2.79 -14.51 -2.02
C PRO A 181 -4.09 -13.77 -2.33
N ARG A 182 -4.22 -12.49 -1.91
CA ARG A 182 -5.40 -11.65 -2.12
C ARG A 182 -5.33 -10.85 -3.41
N LEU A 183 -4.13 -10.63 -3.96
CA LEU A 183 -3.88 -10.01 -5.27
C LEU A 183 -4.19 -10.96 -6.45
N ARG A 184 -5.34 -11.63 -6.40
CA ARG A 184 -5.81 -12.47 -7.51
C ARG A 184 -6.24 -11.59 -8.70
N CYS A 185 -6.25 -12.20 -9.88
CA CYS A 185 -6.70 -11.57 -11.13
C CYS A 185 -8.05 -10.82 -10.98
N ASN A 186 -9.01 -11.36 -10.21
CA ASN A 186 -10.28 -10.68 -9.91
C ASN A 186 -10.11 -9.35 -9.17
N PHE A 187 -9.19 -9.27 -8.21
CA PHE A 187 -8.94 -8.03 -7.45
C PHE A 187 -8.30 -6.96 -8.35
N ILE A 188 -7.35 -7.35 -9.20
CA ILE A 188 -6.73 -6.44 -10.17
C ILE A 188 -7.74 -5.93 -11.19
N ARG A 189 -8.63 -6.79 -11.67
CA ARG A 189 -9.73 -6.39 -12.54
C ARG A 189 -10.64 -5.37 -11.88
N VAL A 190 -11.08 -5.62 -10.64
CA VAL A 190 -11.86 -4.64 -9.83
C VAL A 190 -11.09 -3.34 -9.65
N TYR A 191 -9.78 -3.42 -9.45
CA TYR A 191 -8.90 -2.27 -9.28
C TYR A 191 -8.84 -1.39 -10.53
N ILE A 192 -8.60 -1.98 -11.70
CA ILE A 192 -8.58 -1.27 -12.99
C ILE A 192 -9.93 -0.61 -13.26
N TYR A 193 -11.04 -1.34 -13.06
CA TYR A 193 -12.39 -0.78 -13.21
C TYR A 193 -12.63 0.38 -12.22
N GLY A 194 -12.20 0.23 -10.96
CA GLY A 194 -12.34 1.29 -9.95
C GLY A 194 -11.57 2.56 -10.32
N MET A 195 -10.31 2.43 -10.76
CA MET A 195 -9.52 3.57 -11.24
C MET A 195 -10.16 4.22 -12.46
N MET A 196 -10.62 3.42 -13.41
CA MET A 196 -11.27 3.87 -14.63
C MET A 196 -12.56 4.64 -14.32
N VAL A 197 -13.46 4.07 -13.52
CA VAL A 197 -14.72 4.74 -13.10
C VAL A 197 -14.42 6.04 -12.36
N THR A 198 -13.42 6.05 -11.49
CA THR A 198 -13.02 7.27 -10.77
C THR A 198 -12.54 8.35 -11.73
N ALA A 199 -11.69 7.99 -12.71
CA ALA A 199 -11.22 8.94 -13.71
C ALA A 199 -12.35 9.45 -14.60
N TYR A 200 -13.31 8.59 -14.96
CA TYR A 200 -14.52 9.00 -15.68
C TYR A 200 -15.35 10.01 -14.88
N LEU A 201 -15.64 9.70 -13.62
CA LEU A 201 -16.40 10.60 -12.74
C LEU A 201 -15.70 11.94 -12.57
N LEU A 202 -14.39 11.92 -12.34
CA LEU A 202 -13.59 13.11 -12.16
C LEU A 202 -13.59 13.99 -13.42
N ALA A 203 -13.38 13.40 -14.59
CA ALA A 203 -13.41 14.12 -15.86
C ALA A 203 -14.79 14.74 -16.14
N ASN A 204 -15.88 14.01 -15.90
CA ASN A 204 -17.22 14.55 -16.04
C ASN A 204 -17.50 15.67 -15.02
N LEU A 205 -17.04 15.54 -13.77
CA LEU A 205 -17.25 16.56 -12.75
C LEU A 205 -16.52 17.86 -13.12
N GLU A 206 -15.30 17.78 -13.67
CA GLU A 206 -14.60 18.94 -14.23
C GLU A 206 -15.36 19.57 -15.41
N ASP A 207 -15.86 18.74 -16.33
CA ASP A 207 -16.59 19.23 -17.50
C ASP A 207 -17.92 19.90 -17.11
N PHE A 208 -18.64 19.36 -16.11
CA PHE A 208 -19.88 19.96 -15.58
C PHE A 208 -19.64 21.20 -14.73
N SER A 209 -18.61 21.18 -13.88
CA SER A 209 -18.31 22.31 -12.98
C SER A 209 -17.57 23.45 -13.69
N GLN A 210 -16.99 23.20 -14.86
CA GLN A 210 -16.06 24.09 -15.55
C GLN A 210 -14.83 24.47 -14.70
N VAL A 211 -14.57 23.71 -13.63
CA VAL A 211 -13.44 23.90 -12.72
C VAL A 211 -12.50 22.72 -12.86
N ALA A 212 -11.22 22.99 -13.11
CA ALA A 212 -10.17 21.98 -13.05
C ALA A 212 -9.97 21.55 -11.59
N LEU A 213 -10.42 20.34 -11.26
CA LEU A 213 -10.27 19.74 -9.92
C LEU A 213 -8.85 19.20 -9.74
N VAL A 214 -8.25 18.73 -10.83
CA VAL A 214 -6.90 18.17 -10.85
C VAL A 214 -6.01 19.07 -11.72
N PRO A 215 -5.28 20.01 -11.10
CA PRO A 215 -4.48 21.01 -11.81
C PRO A 215 -3.10 20.44 -12.19
N PHE A 216 -3.07 19.23 -12.76
CA PHE A 216 -1.83 18.63 -13.26
C PHE A 216 -1.81 18.66 -14.79
N ASP A 217 -0.70 19.09 -15.38
CA ASP A 217 -0.56 19.23 -16.84
C ASP A 217 -0.79 17.90 -17.58
N TRP A 218 -0.32 16.78 -17.01
CA TRP A 218 -0.56 15.46 -17.58
C TRP A 218 -2.04 15.07 -17.54
N TRP A 219 -2.79 15.46 -16.50
CA TRP A 219 -4.21 15.17 -16.41
C TRP A 219 -4.98 15.96 -17.49
N LEU A 220 -4.71 17.25 -17.61
CA LEU A 220 -5.34 18.11 -18.61
C LEU A 220 -5.04 17.65 -20.04
N GLY A 221 -3.81 17.23 -20.31
CA GLY A 221 -3.39 16.73 -21.63
C GLY A 221 -3.94 15.35 -21.98
N TYR A 222 -4.03 14.44 -21.00
CA TYR A 222 -4.36 13.03 -21.27
C TYR A 222 -5.77 12.61 -20.82
N LYS A 223 -6.59 13.47 -20.18
CA LYS A 223 -7.92 13.07 -19.69
C LYS A 223 -8.79 12.46 -20.79
N GLN A 224 -8.82 13.07 -21.98
CA GLN A 224 -9.60 12.57 -23.12
C GLN A 224 -9.09 11.21 -23.62
N VAL A 225 -7.77 11.04 -23.70
CA VAL A 225 -7.15 9.76 -24.08
C VAL A 225 -7.51 8.68 -23.07
N LEU A 226 -7.48 9.00 -21.77
CA LEU A 226 -7.78 8.06 -20.70
C LEU A 226 -9.26 7.62 -20.69
N LEU A 227 -10.18 8.52 -21.02
CA LEU A 227 -11.59 8.18 -21.25
C LEU A 227 -11.78 7.23 -22.44
N GLN A 228 -11.07 7.46 -23.55
CA GLN A 228 -11.12 6.57 -24.71
C GLN A 228 -10.54 5.19 -24.41
N VAL A 229 -9.42 5.13 -23.67
CA VAL A 229 -8.82 3.88 -23.19
C VAL A 229 -9.82 3.11 -22.36
N LEU A 230 -10.57 3.78 -21.47
CA LEU A 230 -11.59 3.17 -20.61
C LEU A 230 -12.71 2.51 -21.41
N VAL A 231 -13.30 3.23 -22.37
CA VAL A 231 -14.38 2.70 -23.20
C VAL A 231 -13.89 1.51 -24.03
N THR A 232 -12.68 1.63 -24.59
CA THR A 232 -12.07 0.58 -25.41
C THR A 232 -11.76 -0.66 -24.60
N TYR A 233 -11.16 -0.49 -23.43
CA TYR A 233 -10.87 -1.59 -22.52
C TYR A 233 -12.15 -2.33 -22.10
N ALA A 234 -13.21 -1.60 -21.74
CA ALA A 234 -14.50 -2.20 -21.41
C ALA A 234 -15.11 -2.98 -22.59
N ALA A 235 -14.95 -2.49 -23.81
CA ALA A 235 -15.39 -3.19 -25.02
C ALA A 235 -14.60 -4.49 -25.26
N ILE A 236 -13.27 -4.47 -25.11
CA ILE A 236 -12.40 -5.65 -25.22
C ILE A 236 -12.80 -6.70 -24.19
N GLU A 237 -13.00 -6.30 -22.94
CA GLU A 237 -13.40 -7.18 -21.85
C GLU A 237 -14.75 -7.86 -22.12
N ARG A 238 -15.74 -7.11 -22.60
CA ARG A 238 -17.04 -7.68 -23.00
C ARG A 238 -16.91 -8.66 -24.16
N LEU A 239 -16.07 -8.35 -25.15
CA LEU A 239 -15.83 -9.24 -26.29
C LEU A 239 -15.21 -10.56 -25.84
N ILE A 240 -14.23 -10.51 -24.93
CA ILE A 240 -13.58 -11.71 -24.40
C ILE A 240 -14.57 -12.56 -23.59
N ALA A 241 -15.40 -11.93 -22.76
CA ALA A 241 -16.45 -12.63 -22.01
C ALA A 241 -17.47 -13.32 -22.94
N ALA A 242 -17.92 -12.63 -23.98
CA ALA A 242 -18.86 -13.20 -24.97
C ALA A 242 -18.25 -14.39 -25.73
N TRP A 243 -16.97 -14.30 -26.10
CA TRP A 243 -16.25 -15.40 -26.75
C TRP A 243 -16.12 -16.62 -25.86
N GLN A 244 -15.82 -16.44 -24.56
CA GLN A 244 -15.74 -17.54 -23.59
C GLN A 244 -17.08 -18.25 -23.44
N SER A 245 -18.18 -17.49 -23.29
CA SER A 245 -19.53 -18.06 -23.21
C SER A 245 -19.92 -18.90 -24.44
N THR A 246 -19.49 -18.46 -25.63
CA THR A 246 -19.73 -19.20 -26.87
C THR A 246 -18.98 -20.54 -26.89
N LYS A 247 -17.74 -20.59 -26.38
CA LYS A 247 -16.96 -21.82 -26.27
C LYS A 247 -17.59 -22.81 -25.31
N ASP A 248 -18.05 -22.36 -24.15
CA ASP A 248 -18.66 -23.22 -23.14
C ASP A 248 -19.98 -23.83 -23.64
N THR A 249 -20.70 -23.10 -24.50
CA THR A 249 -21.93 -23.60 -25.12
C THR A 249 -21.65 -24.66 -26.20
N LYS A 250 -20.57 -24.52 -26.97
CA LYS A 250 -20.16 -25.52 -27.99
C LYS A 250 -19.56 -26.80 -27.40
N ALA A 251 -19.12 -26.75 -26.14
CA ALA A 251 -18.55 -27.90 -25.43
C ALA A 251 -19.61 -28.78 -24.73
N ARG A 252 -20.88 -28.36 -24.75
CA ARG A 252 -22.03 -29.11 -24.24
C ARG A 252 -22.83 -29.72 -25.39
#